data_AF-A0AAW6JT62-F1
#
_entry.id   AF-A0AAW6JT62-F1
#
_cell.length_a   1.000
_cell.length_b   1.000
_cell.length_c   1.000
_cell.angle_alpha   90.00
_cell.angle_beta   90.00
_cell.angle_gamma   90.00
#
_symmetry.space_group_name_H-M   'P 1'
#
loop_
_entity.id
_entity.type
_entity.pdbx_description
1 polymer ?
#
loop_
_entity_poly.entity_id
_entity_poly.type
_entity_poly.pdbx_seq_one_letter_code
_entity_poly.pdbx_strand_id
1 'polypeptide(L)' 'MDVYFILNGITFVWNEEKSRNNPSKHNGITFQQAAEAFFDPFIKIVDASRNDEARDAIIGLDTGETHLINKNN' A
#
# COMPACT_ATOMS: atom_id res chain seq x y z
N MET A 1 -13.85 -8.82 -5.28
CA MET A 1 -14.38 -8.79 -3.91
C MET A 1 -13.45 -7.95 -3.07
N ASP A 2 -13.96 -7.30 -2.03
CA ASP A 2 -13.12 -6.54 -1.10
C ASP A 2 -12.60 -7.44 0.00
N VAL A 3 -11.31 -7.31 0.30
CA VAL A 3 -10.63 -7.97 1.40
C VAL A 3 -10.41 -6.95 2.49
N TYR A 4 -10.80 -7.32 3.71
CA TYR A 4 -10.62 -6.52 4.90
C TYR A 4 -9.47 -7.11 5.72
N PHE A 5 -8.50 -6.28 6.08
CA PHE A 5 -7.34 -6.68 6.86
C PHE A 5 -7.13 -5.69 8.00
N ILE A 6 -7.01 -6.17 9.23
CA ILE A 6 -6.79 -5.33 10.40
C ILE A 6 -5.33 -5.46 10.84
N LEU A 7 -4.63 -4.33 10.90
CA LEU A 7 -3.27 -4.24 11.43
C LEU A 7 -3.20 -3.09 12.43
N ASN A 8 -2.78 -3.40 13.66
CA ASN A 8 -2.69 -2.43 14.77
C ASN A 8 -3.97 -1.61 15.00
N GLY A 9 -5.15 -2.20 14.79
CA GLY A 9 -6.44 -1.54 14.96
C GLY A 9 -6.89 -0.66 13.79
N ILE A 10 -6.10 -0.58 12.71
CA ILE A 10 -6.49 0.10 11.46
C ILE A 10 -7.01 -0.96 10.48
N THR A 11 -8.17 -0.69 9.87
CA THR A 11 -8.75 -1.53 8.83
C THR A 11 -8.27 -1.06 7.46
N PHE A 12 -7.56 -1.94 6.77
CA PHE A 12 -7.18 -1.81 5.37
C PHE A 12 -8.15 -2.56 4.48
N VAL A 13 -8.48 -1.95 3.34
CA VAL A 13 -9.39 -2.51 2.34
C VAL A 13 -8.72 -2.46 0.98
N TRP A 14 -8.84 -3.56 0.25
CA TRP A 14 -8.42 -3.62 -1.15
C TRP A 14 -9.22 -4.66 -1.93
N ASN A 15 -9.16 -4.54 -3.25
CA ASN A 15 -9.73 -5.52 -4.15
C ASN A 15 -8.87 -6.80 -4.18
N GLU A 16 -9.50 -7.96 -3.99
CA GLU A 16 -8.87 -9.27 -3.98
C GLU A 16 -8.08 -9.59 -5.26
N GLU A 17 -8.62 -9.24 -6.43
CA GLU A 17 -7.95 -9.49 -7.71
C GLU A 17 -6.68 -8.64 -7.84
N LYS A 18 -6.72 -7.38 -7.38
CA LYS A 18 -5.51 -6.56 -7.30
C LYS A 18 -4.49 -7.18 -6.34
N SER A 19 -4.93 -7.67 -5.19
CA SER A 19 -4.06 -8.32 -4.19
C SER A 19 -3.34 -9.53 -4.76
N ARG A 20 -4.02 -10.38 -5.53
CA ARG A 20 -3.41 -11.57 -6.15
C ARG A 20 -2.37 -11.20 -7.21
N ASN A 21 -2.61 -10.10 -7.93
CA ASN A 21 -1.72 -9.64 -9.00
C ASN A 21 -0.56 -8.77 -8.51
N ASN A 22 -0.64 -8.21 -7.30
CA ASN A 22 0.36 -7.27 -6.78
C ASN A 22 1.76 -7.88 -6.66
N PRO A 23 1.96 -9.09 -6.09
CA PRO A 23 3.29 -9.68 -5.97
C PRO A 23 4.00 -9.85 -7.32
N SER A 24 3.26 -10.24 -8.36
CA SER A 24 3.85 -10.39 -9.70
C SER A 24 4.28 -9.06 -10.32
N LYS A 25 3.65 -7.95 -9.94
CA LYS A 25 3.92 -6.62 -10.50
C LYS A 25 4.92 -5.82 -9.66
N HIS A 26 5.07 -6.18 -8.39
CA HIS A 26 5.80 -5.42 -7.39
C HIS A 26 6.71 -6.34 -6.58
N ASN A 27 7.61 -7.06 -7.27
CA ASN A 27 8.73 -7.78 -6.66
C ASN A 27 8.36 -8.70 -5.47
N GLY A 28 7.19 -9.34 -5.51
CA GLY A 28 6.72 -10.23 -4.46
C GLY A 28 5.93 -9.55 -3.33
N ILE A 29 5.82 -8.22 -3.33
CA ILE A 29 5.19 -7.44 -2.25
C ILE A 29 3.68 -7.70 -2.23
N THR A 30 3.20 -8.08 -1.04
CA THR A 30 1.76 -8.25 -0.76
C THR A 30 1.18 -6.95 -0.20
N PHE A 31 -0.14 -6.79 -0.22
CA PHE A 31 -0.77 -5.63 0.42
C PHE A 31 -0.69 -5.68 1.95
N GLN A 32 -0.64 -6.88 2.54
CA GLN A 32 -0.42 -7.05 3.97
C GLN A 32 0.95 -6.51 4.38
N GLN A 33 2.00 -6.84 3.63
CA GLN A 33 3.35 -6.30 3.85
C GLN A 33 3.40 -4.80 3.57
N ALA A 34 2.79 -4.35 2.46
CA ALA A 34 2.71 -2.93 2.15
C ALA A 34 2.06 -2.15 3.30
N ALA A 35 1.00 -2.67 3.93
CA ALA A 35 0.31 -2.01 5.05
C ALA A 35 1.23 -1.68 6.25
N GLU A 36 2.35 -2.37 6.40
CA GLU A 36 3.33 -2.08 7.47
C GLU A 36 3.97 -0.69 7.31
N ALA A 37 4.12 -0.19 6.08
CA ALA A 37 4.69 1.14 5.84
C ALA A 37 3.81 2.29 6.36
N PHE A 38 2.54 2.06 6.73
CA PHE A 38 1.73 3.05 7.47
C PHE A 38 2.24 3.31 8.90
N PHE A 39 3.05 2.40 9.44
CA PHE A 39 3.60 2.49 10.80
C PHE A 39 5.10 2.80 10.81
N ASP A 40 5.69 3.07 9.66
CA ASP A 40 7.09 3.46 9.57
C ASP A 40 7.30 4.89 10.12
N PRO A 41 8.17 5.10 11.12
CA PRO A 41 8.50 6.44 11.61
C PRO A 41 9.10 7.38 10.55
N PHE A 42 9.62 6.84 9.44
CA PHE A 42 10.21 7.58 8.32
C PHE A 42 9.28 7.67 7.11
N ILE A 43 7.99 7.38 7.29
CA ILE A 43 6.98 7.45 6.24
C ILE A 43 7.02 8.80 5.51
N LYS A 44 6.99 8.76 4.17
CA LYS A 44 6.78 9.93 3.33
C LYS A 44 5.48 9.80 2.57
N ILE A 45 4.71 10.87 2.52
CA ILE A 45 3.53 10.96 1.66
C ILE A 45 3.93 11.76 0.43
N VAL A 46 3.64 11.22 -0.75
CA VAL A 46 3.91 11.85 -2.03
C VAL A 46 2.65 11.89 -2.86
N ASP A 47 2.52 12.92 -3.69
CA ASP A 47 1.44 13.01 -4.67
C ASP A 47 1.62 11.89 -5.71
N ALA A 48 0.59 11.05 -5.84
CA ALA A 48 0.52 9.95 -6.80
C ALA A 48 -0.69 10.08 -7.73
N SER A 49 -1.17 11.32 -7.91
CA SER A 49 -2.28 11.62 -8.80
C SER A 49 -1.97 11.19 -10.23
N ARG A 50 -2.95 10.57 -10.90
CA ARG A 50 -2.81 10.10 -12.28
C ARG A 50 -4.16 10.16 -12.99
N ASN A 51 -4.15 10.61 -14.25
CA ASN A 51 -5.36 10.70 -15.09
C ASN A 51 -6.53 11.42 -14.38
N ASP A 52 -6.26 12.61 -13.82
CA ASP A 52 -7.23 13.44 -13.08
C ASP A 52 -7.80 12.81 -11.81
N GLU A 53 -7.22 11.69 -11.36
CA GLU A 53 -7.60 11.04 -10.11
C GLU A 53 -6.60 11.42 -9.01
N ALA A 54 -7.09 12.14 -8.00
CA ALA A 54 -6.30 12.54 -6.83
C ALA A 54 -5.99 11.32 -5.96
N ARG A 55 -4.71 11.02 -5.76
CA ARG A 55 -4.25 9.88 -4.97
C ARG A 55 -2.97 10.22 -4.24
N ASP A 56 -2.84 9.73 -3.02
CA ASP A 56 -1.60 9.80 -2.28
C ASP A 56 -0.85 8.47 -2.41
N ALA A 57 0.47 8.53 -2.44
CA ALA A 57 1.31 7.36 -2.18
C ALA A 57 2.12 7.55 -0.90
N ILE A 58 2.28 6.44 -0.18
CA ILE A 58 3.07 6.33 1.03
C ILE A 58 4.36 5.62 0.66
N ILE A 59 5.50 6.20 1.03
CA ILE A 59 6.80 5.61 0.94
C ILE A 59 7.27 5.20 2.34
N GLY A 60 7.49 3.90 2.57
CA GLY A 60 8.11 3.38 3.79
C GLY A 60 9.31 2.50 3.49
N LEU A 61 10.18 2.33 4.48
CA LEU A 61 11.28 1.40 4.54
C LEU A 61 10.75 0.06 5.04
N ASP A 62 11.13 -0.99 4.34
CA ASP A 62 11.07 -2.35 4.84
C ASP A 62 12.50 -2.90 4.84
N THR A 63 12.70 -4.01 5.54
CA THR A 63 13.96 -4.74 5.71
C THR A 63 14.66 -5.17 4.41
N GLY A 64 14.07 -4.89 3.23
CA GLY A 64 14.64 -5.15 1.91
C GLY A 64 14.73 -3.94 0.96
N GLU A 65 13.78 -2.99 0.94
CA GLU A 65 13.76 -1.86 -0.01
C GLU A 65 12.66 -0.82 0.32
N THR A 66 12.64 0.31 -0.40
CA THR A 66 11.68 1.43 -0.25
C THR A 66 10.36 1.13 -0.97
N HIS A 67 9.21 1.30 -0.31
CA HIS A 67 7.91 0.78 -0.77
C HIS A 67 6.80 1.82 -0.94
N LEU A 68 6.06 1.75 -2.04
CA LEU A 68 4.93 2.64 -2.39
C LEU A 68 3.58 1.99 -2.06
N ILE A 69 2.75 2.61 -1.21
CA ILE A 69 1.34 2.23 -1.00
C ILE A 69 0.43 3.34 -1.49
N ASN A 70 -0.53 3.04 -2.35
CA ASN A 70 -1.50 4.04 -2.82
C ASN A 70 -2.70 4.12 -1.85
N LYS A 71 -3.03 5.34 -1.39
CA LYS A 71 -4.24 5.65 -0.63
C LYS A 71 -5.23 6.37 -1.55
N ASN A 72 -6.38 5.75 -1.79
CA ASN A 72 -7.53 6.43 -2.40
C ASN A 72 -8.26 7.22 -1.29
N ASN A 73 -8.56 8.49 -1.54
CA ASN A 73 -9.51 9.27 -0.73
C ASN A 73 -10.95 8.89 -1.07
#